data_AF-A0A2U8VXC9-F1
#
_entry.id   AF-A0A2U8VXC9-F1
#
_cell.length_a   1.000
_cell.length_b   1.000
_cell.length_c   1.000
_cell.angle_alpha   90.00
_cell.angle_beta   90.00
_cell.angle_gamma   90.00
#
_symmetry.space_group_name_H-M   'P 1'
#
loop_
_entity.id
_entity.type
_entity.pdbx_description
1 polymer ?
#
loop_
_entity_poly.entity_id
_entity_poly.type
_entity_poly.pdbx_seq_one_letter_code
_entity_poly.pdbx_strand_id
1 'polypeptide(L)' 'MPHIVVKLYAGKSEAQKAEIAEALTQALMASSGCSEKAVSVAIEDVAPEAWAEQVYRPEIAARMDSLYRKPGYDPL' A
#
# COMPACT_ATOMS: atom_id res chain seq x y z
N MET A 1 -6.38 -2.39 -15.77
CA MET A 1 -6.68 -3.25 -14.62
C MET A 1 -5.65 -2.92 -13.55
N PRO A 2 -5.97 -2.01 -12.63
CA PRO A 2 -5.05 -1.62 -11.57
C PRO A 2 -4.90 -2.70 -10.48
N HIS A 3 -3.69 -2.78 -9.94
CA HIS A 3 -3.38 -3.58 -8.76
C HIS A 3 -2.73 -2.69 -7.71
N ILE A 4 -3.18 -2.80 -6.46
CA ILE A 4 -2.61 -2.10 -5.30
C ILE A 4 -2.03 -3.14 -4.35
N VAL A 5 -0.80 -2.90 -3.89
CA VAL A 5 -0.22 -3.63 -2.76
C VAL A 5 -0.04 -2.65 -1.61
N VAL A 6 -0.65 -2.93 -0.47
CA VAL A 6 -0.48 -2.16 0.75
C VAL A 6 0.43 -2.95 1.68
N LYS A 7 1.66 -2.47 1.86
CA LYS A 7 2.54 -2.96 2.93
C LYS A 7 2.34 -2.08 4.15
N LEU A 8 2.10 -2.69 5.31
CA LEU A 8 1.85 -1.98 6.56
C LEU A 8 2.43 -2.72 7.75
N TYR A 9 2.59 -2.03 8.88
CA TYR A 9 2.99 -2.68 10.13
C TYR A 9 1.96 -3.70 10.58
N ALA A 10 2.44 -4.90 10.90
CA ALA A 10 1.62 -6.00 11.39
C ALA A 10 0.74 -5.59 12.59
N GLY A 11 -0.49 -6.13 12.64
CA GLY A 11 -1.40 -5.96 13.78
C GLY A 11 -2.80 -5.46 13.44
N LYS A 12 -3.12 -5.29 12.15
CA LYS A 12 -4.50 -5.01 11.71
C LYS A 12 -5.33 -6.29 11.70
N SER A 13 -6.60 -6.19 12.11
CA SER A 13 -7.54 -7.32 11.99
C SER A 13 -7.96 -7.52 10.54
N GLU A 14 -8.46 -8.71 10.21
CA GLU A 14 -8.99 -9.00 8.86
C GLU A 14 -10.15 -8.07 8.47
N ALA A 15 -10.98 -7.65 9.44
CA ALA A 15 -12.02 -6.66 9.21
C ALA A 15 -11.46 -5.29 8.79
N GLN A 16 -10.41 -4.82 9.49
CA GLN A 16 -9.73 -3.57 9.11
C GLN A 16 -9.07 -3.68 7.74
N LYS A 17 -8.48 -4.84 7.40
CA LYS A 17 -7.89 -5.08 6.08
C LYS A 17 -8.96 -5.06 4.98
N ALA A 18 -10.13 -5.67 5.22
CA ALA A 18 -11.26 -5.61 4.29
C ALA A 18 -11.75 -4.17 4.08
N GLU A 19 -11.89 -3.38 5.16
CA GLU A 19 -12.25 -1.97 5.08
C GLU A 19 -11.23 -1.14 4.27
N ILE A 20 -9.92 -1.39 4.46
CA ILE A 20 -8.86 -0.73 3.68
C ILE A 20 -8.98 -1.09 2.18
N ALA A 21 -9.17 -2.38 1.86
CA ALA A 21 -9.29 -2.84 0.48
C ALA A 21 -10.51 -2.22 -0.23
N GLU A 22 -11.65 -2.15 0.46
CA GLU A 22 -12.87 -1.53 -0.06
C GLU A 22 -12.65 -0.03 -0.31
N ALA A 23 -12.12 0.70 0.68
CA ALA A 23 -11.90 2.14 0.56
C ALA A 23 -10.95 2.49 -0.60
N LEU A 24 -9.88 1.71 -0.79
CA LEU A 24 -8.94 1.90 -1.90
C LEU A 24 -9.57 1.59 -3.26
N THR A 25 -10.40 0.54 -3.33
CA THR A 25 -11.13 0.17 -4.54
C THR A 25 -12.06 1.31 -4.96
N GLN A 26 -12.84 1.85 -4.03
CA GLN A 26 -13.74 2.97 -4.30
C GLN A 26 -12.99 4.24 -4.72
N ALA A 27 -11.89 4.58 -4.03
CA ALA A 27 -11.07 5.74 -4.39
C ALA A 27 -10.50 5.63 -5.81
N LEU A 28 -10.10 4.42 -6.23
CA LEU A 28 -9.54 4.20 -7.54
C LEU A 28 -10.59 4.21 -8.65
N MET A 29 -11.76 3.62 -8.41
CA MET A 29 -12.91 3.72 -9.30
C MET A 29 -13.30 5.17 -9.53
N ALA A 30 -13.39 5.97 -8.45
CA ALA A 30 -13.76 7.38 -8.52
C ALA A 30 -12.73 8.26 -9.25
N SER A 31 -11.44 7.96 -9.11
CA SER A 31 -10.37 8.79 -9.69
C SER A 31 -9.95 8.39 -11.10
N SER A 32 -10.12 7.12 -11.49
CA SER A 32 -9.67 6.59 -12.79
C SER A 32 -10.80 6.16 -13.73
N GLY A 33 -12.04 6.04 -13.22
CA GLY A 33 -13.18 5.53 -13.99
C GLY A 33 -13.13 4.04 -14.30
N CYS A 34 -12.23 3.28 -13.67
CA CYS A 34 -12.20 1.83 -13.83
C CYS A 34 -13.40 1.16 -13.15
N SER A 35 -13.80 0.00 -13.66
CA SER A 35 -14.81 -0.84 -12.98
C SER A 35 -14.20 -1.56 -11.78
N GLU A 36 -15.02 -1.85 -10.76
CA GLU A 36 -14.65 -2.63 -9.57
C GLU A 36 -13.91 -3.93 -9.89
N LYS A 37 -14.46 -4.75 -10.81
CA LYS A 37 -13.87 -6.02 -11.26
C LYS A 37 -12.46 -5.92 -11.86
N ALA A 38 -12.00 -4.71 -12.18
CA ALA A 38 -10.68 -4.46 -12.74
C ALA A 38 -9.63 -4.10 -11.67
N VAL A 39 -10.05 -3.93 -10.41
CA VAL A 39 -9.21 -3.58 -9.27
C VAL A 39 -8.90 -4.83 -8.45
N SER A 40 -7.66 -4.98 -8.04
CA SER A 40 -7.26 -5.96 -7.03
C SER A 40 -6.39 -5.30 -5.97
N VAL A 41 -6.57 -5.69 -4.71
CA VAL A 41 -5.82 -5.16 -3.56
C VAL A 41 -5.20 -6.32 -2.79
N ALA A 42 -3.88 -6.28 -2.58
CA ALA A 42 -3.17 -7.14 -1.64
C ALA A 42 -2.77 -6.32 -0.41
N ILE A 43 -2.84 -6.92 0.78
CA ILE A 43 -2.38 -6.31 2.02
C ILE A 43 -1.35 -7.24 2.66
N GLU A 44 -0.15 -6.73 2.91
CA GLU A 44 0.98 -7.46 3.48
C GLU A 44 1.34 -6.87 4.84
N ASP A 45 1.31 -7.72 5.87
CA ASP A 45 1.79 -7.38 7.21
C ASP A 45 3.32 -7.50 7.25
N VAL A 46 3.98 -6.43 7.70
CA VAL A 46 5.44 -6.38 7.86
C VAL A 46 5.75 -6.06 9.31
N ALA A 47 6.64 -6.84 9.94
CA ALA A 47 7.09 -6.53 11.30
C ALA A 47 7.85 -5.18 11.30
N PRO A 48 7.67 -4.32 12.33
CA PRO A 48 8.37 -3.03 12.39
C PRO A 48 9.89 -3.14 12.24
N GLU A 49 10.50 -4.16 12.85
CA GLU A 49 11.94 -4.42 12.81
C GLU A 49 12.43 -4.82 11.41
N ALA A 50 11.53 -5.34 10.57
CA ALA A 50 11.83 -5.74 9.20
C ALA A 50 11.54 -4.64 8.17
N TRP A 51 10.90 -3.53 8.56
CA TRP A 51 10.42 -2.51 7.64
C TRP A 51 11.51 -1.85 6.81
N ALA A 52 12.64 -1.52 7.46
CA ALA A 52 13.75 -0.86 6.79
C ALA A 52 14.27 -1.70 5.61
N GLU A 53 14.49 -2.99 5.84
CA GLU A 53 15.06 -3.91 4.85
C GLU A 53 14.04 -4.41 3.83
N GLN A 54 12.80 -4.67 4.24
CA GLN A 54 11.78 -5.26 3.36
C GLN A 54 11.00 -4.22 2.55
N VAL A 55 10.87 -2.98 3.04
CA VAL A 55 10.01 -1.96 2.41
C VAL A 55 10.78 -0.69 2.13
N TYR A 56 11.36 -0.06 3.16
CA TYR A 56 11.89 1.29 2.98
C TYR A 56 13.06 1.33 2.01
N ARG A 57 14.12 0.52 2.21
CA ARG A 57 15.26 0.48 1.28
C ARG A 57 14.85 0.09 -0.15
N PRO A 58 14.19 -1.06 -0.40
CA PRO A 58 13.97 -1.54 -1.77
C PRO A 58 12.85 -0.82 -2.52
N GLU A 59 11.81 -0.34 -1.82
CA GLU A 59 10.58 0.16 -2.47
C GLU A 59 10.37 1.66 -2.31
N ILE A 60 10.93 2.28 -1.26
CA ILE A 60 10.77 3.72 -1.00
C ILE A 60 12.04 4.49 -1.37
N ALA A 61 13.15 4.24 -0.68
CA ALA A 61 14.42 4.94 -0.88
C ALA A 61 14.98 4.73 -2.29
N ALA A 62 15.04 3.47 -2.75
CA ALA A 62 15.54 3.14 -4.10
C ALA A 62 14.64 3.66 -5.24
N ARG A 63 13.43 4.13 -4.94
CA ARG A 63 12.43 4.55 -5.94
C ARG A 63 11.84 5.93 -5.66
N MET A 64 12.51 6.73 -4.83
CA MET A 64 12.00 8.00 -4.29
C MET A 64 11.45 8.96 -5.37
N ASP A 65 12.08 8.97 -6.55
CA ASP A 65 11.68 9.82 -7.69
C ASP A 65 10.38 9.37 -8.37
N SER A 66 10.05 8.08 -8.29
CA SER A 66 8.81 7.53 -8.85
C SER A 66 7.60 7.65 -7.91
N LEU A 67 7.83 8.05 -6.66
CA LEU A 67 6.77 8.22 -5.68
C LEU A 67 6.01 9.52 -5.93
N TYR A 68 4.75 9.39 -6.35
CA TYR A 68 3.80 10.51 -6.41
C TYR A 68 3.46 11.04 -5.00
N ARG A 69 3.72 10.25 -3.95
CA ARG A 69 3.62 10.65 -2.54
C ARG A 69 4.84 10.15 -1.77
N LYS A 70 5.71 11.08 -1.36
CA LYS A 70 6.93 10.79 -0.59
C LYS A 70 6.63 10.59 0.91
N PRO A 71 7.39 9.74 1.63
CA PRO A 71 7.25 9.60 3.08
C PRO A 71 7.67 10.88 3.81
N GLY A 72 7.07 11.13 4.97
CA GLY A 72 7.49 12.19 5.89
C GLY A 72 8.41 11.70 7.01
N TYR A 73 9.00 10.53 6.86
CA TYR A 73 9.84 9.85 7.85
C TYR A 73 11.07 9.24 7.17
N ASP A 74 12.13 9.01 7.94
CA ASP A 74 13.34 8.30 7.52
C ASP A 74 13.73 7.31 8.63
N PRO A 75 13.58 5.99 8.41
CA PRO A 75 13.88 4.96 9.39
C PRO A 75 15.33 4.43 9.29
N LEU A 76 16.17 5.03 8.42
CA LEU A 76 17.57 4.64 8.21
C LEU A 76 18.53 5.41 9.11
#